data_AF-A0A1W1EII2-F1
#
_entry.id   AF-A0A1W1EII2-F1
#
_cell.length_a   1.000
_cell.length_b   1.000
_cell.length_c   1.000
_cell.angle_alpha   90.00
_cell.angle_beta   90.00
_cell.angle_gamma   90.00
#
_symmetry.space_group_name_H-M   'P 1'
#
loop_
_entity.id
_entity.type
_entity.pdbx_description
1 polymer ?
#
loop_
_entity_poly.entity_id
_entity_poly.type
_entity_poly.pdbx_seq_one_letter_code
_entity_poly.pdbx_strand_id
1 'polypeptide(L)' 'MEIKESRTLQDRIERIHKMAKEHFGEVRFVGIKFHDKIGWVAKIQFDEFDSLIAEGEDATNALKNLRKRVKKIIERYNMV' A
#
# COMPACT_ATOMS: atom_id res chain seq x y z
N MET A 1 20.42 -20.32 -5.82
CA MET A 1 19.77 -19.00 -5.65
C MET A 1 18.30 -19.17 -6.00
N GLU A 2 17.39 -19.05 -5.05
CA GLU A 2 15.95 -19.00 -5.38
C GLU A 2 15.69 -17.70 -6.12
N ILE A 3 15.28 -17.80 -7.38
CA ILE A 3 14.73 -16.68 -8.12
C ILE A 3 13.39 -16.37 -7.45
N LYS A 4 13.36 -15.38 -6.54
CA LYS A 4 12.09 -14.80 -6.08
C LYS A 4 11.39 -14.28 -7.33
N GLU A 5 10.33 -14.94 -7.75
CA GLU A 5 9.49 -14.46 -8.83
C GLU A 5 9.18 -12.97 -8.62
N SER A 6 9.47 -12.19 -9.65
CA SER A 6 9.21 -10.77 -9.70
C SER A 6 7.69 -10.56 -9.63
N ARG A 7 7.17 -10.20 -8.45
CA ARG A 7 5.75 -9.85 -8.28
C ARG A 7 5.38 -8.66 -9.14
N THR A 8 4.28 -8.80 -9.87
CA THR A 8 3.68 -7.73 -10.68
C THR A 8 3.16 -6.59 -9.81
N LEU A 9 2.80 -5.46 -10.41
CA LEU A 9 2.13 -4.37 -9.69
C LEU A 9 0.76 -4.82 -9.16
N GLN A 10 0.03 -5.63 -9.94
CA GLN A 10 -1.26 -6.18 -9.54
C GLN A 10 -1.12 -7.02 -8.26
N ASP A 11 -0.18 -7.97 -8.21
CA ASP A 11 0.06 -8.81 -7.02
C ASP A 11 0.35 -7.98 -5.78
N ARG A 12 1.04 -6.84 -5.95
CA ARG A 12 1.39 -5.94 -4.85
C ARG A 12 0.18 -5.18 -4.36
N ILE A 13 -0.66 -4.69 -5.27
CA ILE A 13 -1.91 -3.98 -4.96
C ILE A 13 -2.85 -4.92 -4.21
N GLU A 14 -3.09 -6.12 -4.73
CA GLU A 14 -3.97 -7.11 -4.11
C GLU A 14 -3.50 -7.49 -2.69
N ARG A 15 -2.18 -7.64 -2.48
CA ARG A 15 -1.62 -7.91 -1.15
C ARG A 15 -1.83 -6.75 -0.17
N ILE A 16 -1.74 -5.50 -0.63
CA ILE A 16 -1.98 -4.32 0.21
C ILE A 16 -3.47 -4.23 0.54
N HIS A 17 -4.33 -4.39 -0.46
CA HIS A 17 -5.78 -4.36 -0.30
C HIS A 17 -6.25 -5.43 0.69
N LYS A 18 -5.85 -6.69 0.48
CA LYS A 18 -6.17 -7.80 1.38
C LYS A 18 -5.72 -7.53 2.82
N MET A 19 -4.45 -7.13 3.00
CA MET A 19 -3.90 -6.83 4.34
C MET A 19 -4.68 -5.72 5.06
N ALA A 20 -5.01 -4.65 4.33
CA ALA A 20 -5.77 -3.54 4.89
C ALA A 20 -7.22 -3.96 5.19
N LYS A 21 -7.87 -4.69 4.28
CA LYS A 21 -9.26 -5.14 4.44
C LYS A 21 -9.42 -6.07 5.65
N GLU A 22 -8.48 -6.98 5.87
CA GLU A 22 -8.48 -7.91 6.99
C GLU A 22 -8.42 -7.21 8.37
N HIS A 23 -7.88 -6.00 8.45
CA HIS A 23 -7.67 -5.30 9.73
C HIS A 23 -8.56 -4.08 9.93
N PHE A 24 -8.94 -3.39 8.85
CA PHE A 24 -9.64 -2.10 8.92
C PHE A 24 -11.06 -2.15 8.31
N GLY A 25 -11.54 -3.33 7.90
CA GLY A 25 -12.84 -3.46 7.26
C GLY A 25 -12.83 -3.01 5.80
N GLU A 26 -13.86 -2.29 5.36
CA GLU A 26 -13.95 -1.91 3.95
C GLU A 26 -12.89 -0.86 3.57
N VAL A 27 -12.17 -1.17 2.47
CA VAL A 27 -11.07 -0.37 1.96
C VAL A 27 -11.08 -0.34 0.44
N ARG A 28 -10.66 0.79 -0.13
CA ARG A 28 -10.52 1.00 -1.57
C ARG A 28 -9.08 1.33 -1.91
N PHE A 29 -8.43 0.50 -2.71
CA PHE A 29 -7.21 0.90 -3.37
C PHE A 29 -7.55 1.92 -4.46
N VAL A 30 -7.15 3.18 -4.28
CA VAL A 30 -7.55 4.27 -5.17
C VAL A 30 -6.72 4.27 -6.44
N GLY A 31 -5.44 3.96 -6.33
CA GLY A 31 -4.57 3.86 -7.49
C GLY A 31 -3.11 4.15 -7.18
N ILE A 32 -2.30 3.97 -8.22
CA ILE A 32 -0.92 4.42 -8.28
C ILE A 32 -0.75 5.32 -9.50
N LYS A 33 -0.25 6.53 -9.28
CA LYS A 33 -0.12 7.54 -10.33
C LYS A 33 1.22 8.25 -10.26
N PHE A 34 1.69 8.71 -11.41
CA PHE A 34 2.85 9.59 -11.48
C PHE A 34 2.42 11.04 -11.25
N HIS A 35 3.17 11.77 -10.44
CA HIS A 35 3.01 13.19 -10.19
C HIS A 35 4.34 13.88 -10.50
N ASP A 36 4.31 14.91 -11.34
CA ASP A 36 5.47 15.64 -11.85
C ASP A 36 6.45 16.16 -10.77
N LYS A 37 5.93 16.67 -9.65
CA LYS A 37 6.72 17.21 -8.53
C LYS A 37 7.09 16.21 -7.43
N ILE A 38 6.31 15.14 -7.26
CA ILE A 38 6.37 14.25 -6.09
C ILE A 38 6.94 12.87 -6.48
N GLY A 39 6.82 12.49 -7.75
CA GLY A 39 7.13 11.14 -8.23
C GLY A 39 5.91 10.22 -8.17
N TRP A 40 6.13 8.93 -7.95
CA TRP A 40 5.04 7.95 -7.92
C TRP A 40 4.31 7.97 -6.59
N VAL A 41 2.99 8.09 -6.64
CA VAL A 41 2.12 8.14 -5.46
C VAL A 41 1.13 6.98 -5.50
N ALA A 42 1.17 6.14 -4.47
CA ALA A 42 0.18 5.09 -4.22
C ALA A 42 -0.81 5.56 -3.14
N LYS A 43 -2.11 5.30 -3.31
CA LYS A 43 -3.15 5.70 -2.38
C LYS A 43 -4.12 4.57 -2.07
N ILE A 44 -4.44 4.40 -0.79
CA ILE A 44 -5.55 3.59 -0.29
C ILE A 44 -6.45 4.46 0.59
N GLN A 45 -7.76 4.24 0.48
CA GLN A 45 -8.78 4.90 1.27
C GLN A 45 -9.48 3.85 2.13
N PHE A 46 -9.83 4.24 3.35
CA PHE A 46 -10.57 3.43 4.30
C PHE A 46 -11.95 4.05 4.46
N ASP A 47 -12.98 3.25 4.76
CA ASP A 47 -14.34 3.78 4.89
C ASP A 47 -14.53 4.56 6.21
N GLU A 48 -13.94 4.06 7.31
CA GLU A 48 -14.03 4.69 8.63
C GLU A 48 -12.88 5.67 8.93
N PHE A 49 -11.87 5.75 8.06
CA PHE A 49 -10.67 6.55 8.29
C PHE A 49 -10.25 7.36 7.06
N ASP A 50 -9.34 8.31 7.29
CA ASP A 50 -8.74 9.10 6.23
C ASP A 50 -7.86 8.25 5.28
N SER A 51 -7.48 8.82 4.14
CA SER A 51 -6.64 8.11 3.17
C SER A 51 -5.19 7.94 3.63
N LEU A 52 -4.56 6.83 3.24
CA LEU A 52 -3.13 6.62 3.36
C LEU A 52 -2.47 6.71 1.99
N ILE A 53 -1.45 7.57 1.89
CA ILE A 53 -0.64 7.76 0.67
C ILE A 53 0.78 7.25 0.89
N ALA A 54 1.51 6.94 -0.15
CA ALA A 54 2.95 6.74 -0.07
C ALA A 54 3.62 7.09 -1.40
N GLU A 55 4.79 7.69 -1.29
CA GLU A 55 5.60 8.14 -2.42
C GLU A 55 6.72 7.14 -2.73
N GLY A 56 7.26 7.20 -3.94
CA GLY A 56 8.42 6.42 -4.34
C GLY A 56 9.02 6.89 -5.66
N GLU A 57 10.28 6.51 -5.87
CA GLU A 57 11.04 6.79 -7.10
C GLU A 57 10.42 6.10 -8.33
N ASP A 58 9.82 4.93 -8.11
CA ASP A 58 9.08 4.17 -9.11
C ASP A 58 7.76 3.62 -8.53
N ALA A 59 6.92 3.07 -9.40
CA ALA A 59 5.63 2.51 -9.00
C ALA A 59 5.76 1.37 -7.96
N THR A 60 6.79 0.53 -8.10
CA THR A 60 7.05 -0.57 -7.18
C THR A 60 7.47 -0.05 -5.80
N ASN A 61 8.29 1.00 -5.75
CA ASN A 61 8.77 1.65 -4.54
C ASN A 61 7.61 2.28 -3.77
N ALA A 62 6.73 3.02 -4.45
CA ALA A 62 5.54 3.60 -3.85
C ALA A 62 4.61 2.54 -3.24
N LEU A 63 4.37 1.41 -3.93
CA LEU A 63 3.59 0.29 -3.36
C LEU A 63 4.29 -0.36 -2.16
N LYS A 64 5.61 -0.57 -2.22
CA LYS A 64 6.38 -1.11 -1.08
C LYS A 64 6.27 -0.19 0.14
N ASN A 65 6.35 1.12 -0.06
CA ASN A 65 6.24 2.09 1.01
C ASN A 65 4.81 2.15 1.58
N LEU A 66 3.78 2.10 0.72
CA LEU A 66 2.39 2.03 1.17
C LEU A 66 2.16 0.79 2.04
N ARG A 67 2.61 -0.39 1.59
CA ARG A 67 2.53 -1.64 2.36
C ARG A 67 3.20 -1.51 3.73
N LYS A 68 4.39 -0.92 3.79
CA LYS A 68 5.10 -0.71 5.06
C LYS A 68 4.30 0.20 5.99
N ARG A 69 3.69 1.26 5.47
CA ARG A 69 2.84 2.16 6.27
C ARG A 69 1.61 1.44 6.81
N VAL A 70 0.90 0.67 5.99
CA VAL A 70 -0.26 -0.15 6.42
C VAL A 70 0.17 -1.11 7.54
N LYS A 71 1.27 -1.85 7.35
CA LYS A 71 1.79 -2.79 8.34
C LYS A 71 2.12 -2.12 9.68
N LYS A 72 2.78 -0.96 9.66
CA LYS A 72 3.10 -0.18 10.88
C LYS A 72 1.85 0.30 11.61
N ILE A 73 0.75 0.54 10.91
CA ILE A 73 -0.52 0.93 11.55
C ILE A 73 -1.12 -0.29 12.23
N ILE A 74 -1.21 -1.42 11.54
CA ILE A 74 -1.68 -2.70 12.10
C ILE A 74 -0.89 -3.10 13.35
N GLU A 75 0.45 -3.05 13.27
CA GLU A 75 1.33 -3.38 14.39
C GLU A 75 1.07 -2.48 15.61
N ARG A 76 0.74 -1.21 15.40
CA ARG A 76 0.41 -0.29 16.51
C ARG A 76 -0.94 -0.60 17.16
N TYR A 77 -1.94 -1.03 16.41
CA TYR A 77 -3.24 -1.42 16.96
C TYR A 77 -3.19 -2.75 17.72
N ASN A 78 -2.34 -3.69 17.28
CA ASN A 78 -2.22 -5.02 17.91
C ASN A 78 -1.32 -5.05 19.17
N MET A 79 -0.59 -3.97 19.47
CA MET A 79 0.21 -3.84 20.69
C MET A 79 -0.58 -3.27 21.88
N VAL A 80 -1.89 -3.04 21.70
CA VAL A 80 -2.82 -2.52 22.73
C VAL A 80 -3.75 -3.63 23.18
#